data_AF-A0A0G4B1B6-F1
#
_entry.id   AF-A0A0G4B1B6-F1
#
_cell.length_a   1.000
_cell.length_b   1.000
_cell.length_c   1.000
_cell.angle_alpha   90.00
_cell.angle_beta   90.00
_cell.angle_gamma   90.00
#
_symmetry.space_group_name_H-M   'P 1'
#
loop_
_entity.id
_entity.type
_entity.pdbx_description
1 polymer ?
#
loop_
_entity_poly.entity_id
_entity_poly.type
_entity_poly.pdbx_seq_one_letter_code
_entity_poly.pdbx_strand_id
1 'polypeptide(L)'
;MRKEILLAIFVGITLGLMITFGIYQNSENAKTGQNNDTDQLINNPVGSESAAIQDPQLMINSPEEDFFTNEEDLIVSGSASPNSFVVVLVNDSESISNTDESGNFSIKVKLNEGGNLIEINSIDEDGKKISKQRTVIYEVK
;
A
#
# COMPACT_ATOMS: atom_id res chain seq x y z
N MET A 1 -34.43 36.89 -15.55
CA MET A 1 -33.40 37.00 -14.50
C MET A 1 -33.49 35.91 -13.42
N ARG A 2 -34.46 35.91 -12.49
CA ARG A 2 -34.48 34.90 -11.39
C ARG A 2 -34.73 33.45 -11.85
N LYS A 3 -35.46 33.26 -12.96
CA LYS A 3 -35.81 31.93 -13.50
C LYS A 3 -34.67 31.26 -14.27
N GLU A 4 -33.81 32.02 -14.93
CA GLU A 4 -32.63 31.47 -15.62
C GLU A 4 -31.56 31.02 -14.61
N ILE A 5 -31.41 31.75 -13.51
CA ILE A 5 -30.48 31.38 -12.41
C ILE A 5 -30.90 30.04 -11.78
N LEU A 6 -32.20 29.82 -11.58
CA LEU A 6 -32.72 28.54 -11.07
C LEU A 6 -32.45 27.37 -12.03
N LEU A 7 -32.58 27.60 -13.35
CA LEU A 7 -32.27 26.59 -14.36
C LEU A 7 -30.77 26.22 -14.34
N ALA A 8 -29.89 27.23 -14.24
CA ALA A 8 -28.45 27.01 -14.20
C ALA A 8 -28.00 26.23 -12.95
N ILE A 9 -28.60 26.52 -11.79
CA ILE A 9 -28.33 25.78 -10.55
C ILE A 9 -28.78 24.33 -10.68
N PHE A 10 -29.94 24.08 -11.27
CA PHE A 10 -30.46 22.72 -11.46
C PHE A 10 -29.54 21.90 -12.37
N VAL A 11 -29.12 22.46 -13.51
CA VAL A 11 -28.19 21.81 -14.45
C VAL A 11 -26.85 21.51 -13.79
N GLY A 12 -26.28 22.46 -13.04
CA GLY A 12 -25.02 22.26 -12.32
C GLY A 12 -25.07 21.12 -11.29
N ILE A 13 -26.15 21.06 -10.50
CA ILE A 13 -26.35 19.99 -9.51
C ILE A 13 -26.49 18.62 -10.19
N THR A 14 -27.25 18.54 -11.28
CA THR A 14 -27.43 17.27 -12.01
C THR A 14 -26.12 16.73 -12.61
N LEU A 15 -25.31 17.62 -13.20
CA LEU A 15 -23.99 17.26 -13.74
C LEU A 15 -23.03 16.81 -12.64
N GLY A 16 -23.00 17.51 -11.51
CA GLY A 16 -22.17 17.14 -10.36
C GLY A 16 -22.51 15.74 -9.82
N LEU A 17 -23.80 15.48 -9.57
CA LEU A 17 -24.25 14.18 -9.06
C LEU A 17 -23.97 13.03 -10.04
N MET A 18 -24.09 13.27 -11.35
CA MET A 18 -23.83 12.24 -12.37
C MET A 18 -22.35 11.85 -12.42
N ILE A 19 -21.44 12.81 -12.25
CA ILE A 19 -19.99 12.54 -12.19
C ILE A 19 -19.65 11.77 -10.90
N THR A 20 -20.16 12.21 -9.75
CA THR A 20 -19.93 11.51 -8.47
C THR A 20 -20.49 10.09 -8.48
N PHE A 21 -21.69 9.89 -9.03
CA PHE A 21 -22.30 8.57 -9.19
C PHE A 21 -21.53 7.68 -10.17
N GLY A 22 -20.99 8.25 -11.25
CA GLY A 22 -20.13 7.55 -12.19
C GLY A 22 -18.86 6.99 -11.56
N ILE A 23 -18.22 7.75 -10.67
CA ILE A 23 -17.05 7.26 -9.89
C ILE A 23 -17.48 6.20 -8.88
N TYR A 24 -18.66 6.34 -8.27
CA TYR A 24 -19.15 5.44 -7.22
C TYR A 24 -19.54 4.04 -7.71
N GLN A 25 -20.12 3.90 -8.91
CA GLN A 25 -20.56 2.59 -9.42
C GLN A 25 -19.43 1.61 -9.77
N ASN A 26 -18.16 2.01 -9.68
CA ASN A 26 -17.03 1.12 -9.96
C ASN A 26 -16.54 0.34 -8.73
N SER A 27 -17.24 0.40 -7.59
CA SER A 27 -16.90 -0.39 -6.39
C SER A 27 -17.85 -1.57 -6.16
N GLU A 28 -17.88 -2.53 -7.09
CA GLU A 28 -18.53 -3.84 -6.93
C GLU A 28 -17.59 -4.96 -7.43
N ASN A 29 -16.35 -5.00 -6.89
CA ASN A 29 -15.47 -6.17 -7.00
C ASN A 29 -15.09 -6.70 -5.60
N ALA A 30 -16.10 -6.81 -4.72
CA ALA A 30 -15.99 -7.54 -3.47
C ALA A 30 -16.72 -8.90 -3.60
N LYS A 31 -15.95 -9.95 -3.92
CA LYS A 31 -16.17 -11.40 -3.70
C LYS A 31 -17.47 -12.03 -4.24
N THR A 32 -17.35 -12.95 -5.20
CA THR A 32 -18.23 -14.14 -5.37
C THR A 32 -17.61 -15.17 -6.32
N GLY A 33 -17.55 -16.45 -5.89
CA GLY A 33 -17.29 -17.59 -6.78
C GLY A 33 -16.70 -18.86 -6.12
N GLN A 34 -17.51 -19.60 -5.33
CA GLN A 34 -17.31 -21.05 -5.14
C GLN A 34 -18.08 -21.79 -6.25
N ASN A 35 -17.46 -22.78 -6.89
CA ASN A 35 -18.14 -23.85 -7.63
C ASN A 35 -17.40 -25.17 -7.40
N ASN A 36 -18.13 -26.19 -6.95
CA ASN A 36 -17.66 -27.56 -6.76
C ASN A 36 -18.00 -28.44 -7.97
N ASP A 37 -17.15 -29.46 -8.14
CA ASP A 37 -17.30 -30.76 -8.83
C ASP A 37 -17.11 -30.85 -10.35
N THR A 38 -16.00 -31.50 -10.74
CA THR A 38 -16.02 -32.79 -11.45
C THR A 38 -14.71 -33.55 -11.18
N ASP A 39 -14.79 -34.65 -10.43
CA ASP A 39 -13.74 -35.67 -10.35
C ASP A 39 -13.63 -36.43 -11.69
N GLN A 40 -12.38 -36.70 -12.14
CA GLN A 40 -11.83 -38.04 -12.46
C GLN A 40 -10.65 -37.97 -13.47
N LEU A 41 -9.45 -38.27 -12.93
CA LEU A 41 -8.33 -39.08 -13.51
C LEU A 41 -7.43 -38.51 -14.62
N ILE A 42 -6.13 -38.31 -14.29
CA ILE A 42 -4.96 -39.12 -14.75
C ILE A 42 -3.68 -38.61 -14.03
N ASN A 43 -2.89 -39.56 -13.53
CA ASN A 43 -1.64 -39.40 -12.79
C ASN A 43 -0.54 -38.60 -13.51
N ASN A 44 0.05 -37.63 -12.81
CA ASN A 44 1.47 -37.25 -12.82
C ASN A 44 1.69 -36.22 -11.68
N PRO A 45 2.71 -36.33 -10.79
CA PRO A 45 3.02 -35.24 -9.87
C PRO A 45 3.81 -34.17 -10.63
N VAL A 46 3.11 -33.38 -11.44
CA VAL A 46 3.60 -32.06 -11.85
C VAL A 46 3.27 -31.13 -10.70
N GLY A 47 4.31 -30.54 -10.11
CA GLY A 47 4.23 -29.63 -8.97
C GLY A 47 3.10 -28.65 -9.15
N SER A 48 2.06 -28.81 -8.33
CA SER A 48 1.03 -27.81 -8.15
C SER A 48 1.63 -26.74 -7.24
N GLU A 49 2.36 -25.79 -7.83
CA GLU A 49 2.42 -24.43 -7.28
C GLU A 49 1.01 -23.85 -7.39
N SER A 50 0.18 -24.29 -6.44
CA SER A 50 -1.02 -23.59 -6.07
C SER A 50 -0.54 -22.23 -5.56
N ALA A 51 -0.56 -21.21 -6.42
CA ALA A 51 -0.45 -19.83 -6.02
C ALA A 51 -1.60 -19.54 -5.04
N ALA A 52 -1.38 -19.86 -3.77
CA ALA A 52 -2.23 -19.41 -2.70
C ALA A 52 -2.16 -17.89 -2.75
N ILE A 53 -3.29 -17.27 -3.08
CA ILE A 53 -3.45 -15.81 -3.06
C ILE A 53 -3.26 -15.39 -1.61
N GLN A 54 -2.01 -15.16 -1.20
CA GLN A 54 -1.66 -14.64 0.12
C GLN A 54 -1.87 -13.14 0.09
N ASP A 55 -2.53 -12.58 1.10
CA ASP A 55 -2.62 -11.14 1.23
C ASP A 55 -1.26 -10.58 1.64
N PRO A 56 -0.85 -9.41 1.09
CA PRO A 56 0.45 -8.84 1.39
C PRO A 56 0.54 -8.49 2.88
N GLN A 57 1.67 -8.82 3.50
CA GLN A 57 1.93 -8.53 4.91
C GLN A 57 2.97 -7.41 5.02
N LEU A 58 2.81 -6.54 6.02
CA LEU A 58 3.80 -5.53 6.36
C LEU A 58 3.73 -5.17 7.84
N MET A 59 4.85 -5.30 8.53
CA MET A 59 5.08 -4.92 9.92
C MET A 59 6.33 -4.05 9.98
N ILE A 60 6.24 -2.93 10.68
CA ILE A 60 7.36 -2.01 10.89
C ILE A 60 7.80 -2.17 12.34
N ASN A 61 9.03 -2.61 12.56
CA ASN A 61 9.64 -2.77 13.87
C ASN A 61 10.41 -1.52 14.31
N SER A 62 11.05 -0.83 13.35
CA SER A 62 11.73 0.45 13.58
C SER A 62 11.49 1.37 12.38
N PRO A 63 11.30 2.68 12.60
CA PRO A 63 11.08 3.32 13.89
C PRO A 63 9.72 2.95 14.50
N GLU A 64 9.57 3.19 15.80
CA GLU A 64 8.27 3.22 16.46
C GLU A 64 7.42 4.40 15.95
N GLU A 65 6.13 4.42 16.30
CA GLU A 65 5.28 5.57 15.97
C GLU A 65 5.72 6.81 16.76
N ASP A 66 5.68 7.97 16.09
CA ASP A 66 6.06 9.29 16.64
C ASP A 66 7.45 9.31 17.31
N PHE A 67 8.44 8.73 16.62
CA PHE A 67 9.81 8.57 17.12
C PHE A 67 10.62 9.87 17.07
N PHE A 68 11.48 10.10 18.07
CA PHE A 68 12.37 11.25 18.16
C PHE A 68 13.83 10.80 18.14
N THR A 69 14.68 11.49 17.38
CA THR A 69 16.10 11.17 17.26
C THR A 69 16.95 12.42 17.10
N ASN A 70 18.24 12.30 17.42
CA ASN A 70 19.29 13.27 17.16
C ASN A 70 20.32 12.77 16.14
N GLU A 71 20.01 11.65 15.46
CA GLU A 71 20.83 11.06 14.39
C GLU A 71 20.20 11.37 13.02
N GLU A 72 21.03 11.80 12.06
CA GLU A 72 20.60 12.06 10.67
C GLU A 72 20.24 10.76 9.93
N ASP A 73 20.97 9.68 10.21
CA ASP A 73 20.72 8.36 9.62
C ASP A 73 19.74 7.58 10.49
N LEU A 74 18.72 6.98 9.88
CA LEU A 74 17.75 6.11 10.56
C LEU A 74 17.68 4.74 9.88
N ILE A 75 17.55 3.69 10.68
CA ILE A 75 17.28 2.34 10.18
C ILE A 75 15.78 2.07 10.25
N VAL A 76 15.18 1.87 9.08
CA VAL A 76 13.81 1.37 8.92
C VAL A 76 13.88 -0.14 8.77
N SER A 77 13.31 -0.86 9.74
CA SER A 77 13.34 -2.32 9.77
C SER A 77 11.97 -2.91 10.05
N GLY A 78 11.75 -4.13 9.58
CA GLY A 78 10.46 -4.76 9.66
C GLY A 78 10.41 -6.13 9.00
N SER A 79 9.20 -6.63 8.84
CA SER A 79 8.91 -7.79 8.04
C SER A 79 7.78 -7.51 7.04
N ALA A 80 7.86 -8.11 5.86
CA ALA A 80 6.82 -8.10 4.86
C ALA A 80 6.71 -9.50 4.23
N SER A 81 5.94 -9.64 3.14
CA SER A 81 5.91 -10.89 2.39
C SER A 81 7.34 -11.31 1.98
N PRO A 82 7.71 -12.60 2.06
CA PRO A 82 9.01 -13.08 1.58
C PRO A 82 9.28 -12.70 0.12
N ASN A 83 10.55 -12.44 -0.22
CA ASN A 83 11.00 -12.05 -1.56
C ASN A 83 10.23 -10.87 -2.20
N SER A 84 9.67 -9.97 -1.38
CA SER A 84 8.91 -8.80 -1.84
C SER A 84 9.79 -7.57 -1.97
N PHE A 85 9.34 -6.60 -2.77
CA PHE A 85 9.98 -5.29 -2.86
C PHE A 85 9.50 -4.39 -1.72
N VAL A 86 10.42 -3.67 -1.09
CA VAL A 86 10.14 -2.66 -0.07
C VAL A 86 10.67 -1.31 -0.56
N VAL A 87 9.78 -0.34 -0.67
CA VAL A 87 10.08 1.04 -1.06
C VAL A 87 9.83 1.94 0.13
N VAL A 88 10.85 2.66 0.56
CA VAL A 88 10.79 3.63 1.66
C VAL A 88 10.98 5.02 1.08
N LEU A 89 9.97 5.87 1.25
CA LEU A 89 10.04 7.28 0.90
C LEU A 89 10.19 8.10 2.17
N VAL A 90 11.19 8.97 2.20
CA VAL A 90 11.42 9.95 3.27
C VAL A 90 11.46 11.32 2.63
N ASN A 91 10.40 12.10 2.84
CA ASN A 91 10.21 13.38 2.14
C ASN A 91 10.34 13.17 0.61
N ASP A 92 11.34 13.79 -0.04
CA ASP A 92 11.61 13.68 -1.48
C ASP A 92 12.62 12.58 -1.86
N SER A 93 13.12 11.81 -0.88
CA SER A 93 14.12 10.76 -1.10
C SER A 93 13.49 9.37 -1.11
N GLU A 94 13.93 8.51 -2.02
CA GLU A 94 13.47 7.13 -2.17
C GLU A 94 14.62 6.14 -1.93
N SER A 95 14.34 5.10 -1.14
CA SER A 95 15.21 3.94 -0.94
C SER A 95 14.45 2.66 -1.23
N ILE A 96 15.03 1.76 -2.02
CA ILE A 96 14.41 0.49 -2.42
C ILE A 96 15.27 -0.66 -1.92
N SER A 97 14.65 -1.69 -1.36
CA SER A 97 15.28 -2.96 -1.01
C SER A 97 14.30 -4.12 -1.22
N ASN A 98 14.75 -5.34 -0.97
CA ASN A 98 13.92 -6.53 -0.95
C ASN A 98 13.87 -7.13 0.45
N THR A 99 12.84 -7.92 0.73
CA THR A 99 12.86 -8.81 1.88
C THR A 99 13.68 -10.07 1.60
N ASP A 100 14.18 -10.69 2.67
CA ASP A 100 14.80 -12.02 2.60
C ASP A 100 13.74 -13.15 2.47
N GLU A 101 14.20 -14.40 2.40
CA GLU A 101 13.33 -15.60 2.34
C GLU A 101 12.42 -15.75 3.57
N SER A 102 12.75 -15.09 4.68
CA SER A 102 11.94 -15.05 5.90
C SER A 102 11.05 -13.80 5.97
N GLY A 103 11.09 -12.92 4.98
CA GLY A 103 10.31 -11.69 4.93
C GLY A 103 10.94 -10.48 5.64
N ASN A 104 12.17 -10.56 6.16
CA ASN A 104 12.77 -9.45 6.90
C ASN A 104 13.41 -8.42 5.98
N PHE A 105 13.38 -7.15 6.38
CA PHE A 105 14.12 -6.07 5.73
C PHE A 105 14.75 -5.10 6.73
N SER A 106 15.82 -4.44 6.29
CA SER A 106 16.49 -3.37 7.04
C SER A 106 17.11 -2.39 6.04
N ILE A 107 16.67 -1.14 6.08
CA ILE A 107 17.01 -0.11 5.10
C ILE A 107 17.47 1.13 5.86
N LYS A 108 18.64 1.65 5.52
CA LYS A 108 19.11 2.94 6.03
C LYS A 108 18.52 4.06 5.17
N VAL A 109 17.96 5.07 5.84
CA VAL A 109 17.43 6.29 5.23
C VAL A 109 18.05 7.51 5.90
N LYS A 110 18.05 8.64 5.20
CA LYS A 110 18.49 9.93 5.73
C LYS A 110 17.28 10.79 6.11
N LEU A 111 17.36 11.43 7.26
CA LEU A 111 16.37 12.36 7.76
C LEU A 111 16.79 13.81 7.46
N ASN A 112 15.81 14.65 7.19
CA ASN A 112 15.98 16.09 7.18
C ASN A 112 15.72 16.64 8.59
N GLU A 113 16.35 17.76 8.94
CA GLU A 113 16.08 18.42 10.22
C GLU A 113 14.59 18.76 10.34
N GLY A 114 14.00 18.49 11.52
CA GLY A 114 12.59 18.64 11.80
C GLY A 114 11.77 17.36 11.60
N GLY A 115 10.51 17.51 11.19
CA GLY A 115 9.58 16.41 11.00
C GLY A 115 9.77 15.70 9.66
N ASN A 116 9.85 14.38 9.69
CA ASN A 116 10.00 13.50 8.53
C ASN A 116 8.82 12.54 8.49
N LEU A 117 8.09 12.54 7.38
CA LEU A 117 7.09 11.51 7.09
C LEU A 117 7.77 10.39 6.30
N ILE A 118 7.83 9.20 6.90
CA ILE A 118 8.40 8.00 6.30
C ILE A 118 7.22 7.15 5.81
N GLU A 119 7.11 6.97 4.50
CA GLU A 119 6.14 6.08 3.87
C GLU A 119 6.84 4.78 3.46
N ILE A 120 6.35 3.65 3.96
CA ILE A 120 6.88 2.31 3.69
C ILE A 120 5.86 1.54 2.88
N ASN A 121 6.22 1.18 1.67
CA ASN A 121 5.41 0.41 0.73
C ASN A 121 6.04 -0.97 0.53
N SER A 122 5.24 -2.03 0.65
CA SER A 122 5.64 -3.39 0.24
C SER A 122 4.81 -3.83 -0.95
N ILE A 123 5.46 -4.47 -1.93
CA ILE A 123 4.88 -5.00 -3.16
C ILE A 123 5.27 -6.46 -3.29
N ASP A 124 4.29 -7.36 -3.24
CA ASP A 124 4.52 -8.80 -3.37
C ASP A 124 4.73 -9.24 -4.83
N GLU A 125 5.03 -10.53 -5.04
CA GLU A 125 5.27 -11.11 -6.37
C GLU A 125 4.05 -11.04 -7.30
N ASP A 126 2.85 -11.02 -6.73
CA ASP A 126 1.58 -10.86 -7.45
C ASP A 126 1.26 -9.38 -7.77
N GLY A 127 2.11 -8.45 -7.34
CA GLY A 127 1.98 -7.00 -7.54
C GLY A 127 0.98 -6.32 -6.60
N LYS A 128 0.50 -7.02 -5.55
CA LYS A 128 -0.34 -6.40 -4.54
C LYS A 128 0.50 -5.52 -3.62
N LYS A 129 -0.09 -4.42 -3.17
CA LYS A 129 0.60 -3.39 -2.40
C LYS A 129 -0.02 -3.21 -1.02
N ILE A 130 0.83 -2.98 -0.03
CA ILE A 130 0.46 -2.54 1.32
C ILE A 130 1.38 -1.40 1.76
N SER A 131 0.81 -0.41 2.44
CA SER A 131 1.53 0.81 2.82
C SER A 131 1.36 1.09 4.31
N LYS A 132 2.42 1.58 4.96
CA LYS A 132 2.42 2.08 6.33
C LYS A 132 3.21 3.38 6.42
N GLN A 133 2.93 4.18 7.45
CA GLN A 133 3.63 5.44 7.68
C GLN A 133 4.23 5.49 9.09
N ARG A 134 5.33 6.24 9.21
CA ARG A 134 5.95 6.62 10.48
C ARG A 134 6.32 8.09 10.44
N THR A 135 6.05 8.78 11.54
CA THR A 135 6.52 10.15 11.75
C THR A 135 7.77 10.10 12.60
N VAL A 136 8.84 10.77 12.14
CA VAL A 136 10.09 10.88 12.89
C VAL A 136 10.50 12.33 13.00
N ILE A 137 10.83 12.78 14.21
CA ILE A 137 11.37 14.12 14.46
C ILE A 137 12.87 14.01 14.67
N TYR A 138 13.64 14.63 13.79
CA TYR A 138 15.09 14.76 13.89
C TYR A 138 15.46 16.16 14.37
N GLU A 139 16.12 16.26 15.52
CA GLU A 139 16.62 17.52 16.06
C GLU A 139 18.15 17.50 16.16
N VAL A 140 18.81 18.51 15.58
CA VAL A 140 20.26 18.70 15.68
C VAL A 140 20.59 19.23 17.08
N LYS A 141 21.62 18.66 17.72
CA LYS A 141 22.03 19.03 19.08
C LYS A 141 22.95 20.25 19.12
#